data_AF-A0AAW0CPV8-F1
#
_entry.id   AF-A0AAW0CPV8-F1
#
_cell.length_a   1.000
_cell.length_b   1.000
_cell.length_c   1.000
_cell.angle_alpha   90.00
_cell.angle_beta   90.00
_cell.angle_gamma   90.00
#
_symmetry.space_group_name_H-M   'P 1'
#
loop_
_entity.id
_entity.type
_entity.pdbx_description
1 polymer ?
#
loop_
_entity_poly.entity_id
_entity_poly.type
_entity_poly.pdbx_seq_one_letter_code
_entity_poly.pdbx_strand_id
1 'polypeptide(L)'
;MVRLDHGTHFRKVTRTASHRRTVVRPPGHHAEPEEHMGFCFFNNVAVAARVVQNLTPLKKILILDCDPSVLFISLHRHDGGDFYPYGPFGDLDSCGEGLGLGYSVNIPWPENGMGDADYIHAFQKVIMPIATEFDPELVIISAGFDAAEGDDLGECLVTPVGYAHMTYMLAGLAGGLLAVALEGGYNLDSITKSALAVTEIIMGGAPPEMGPMVASEAGARTVWLVARQQSQYWKSLNARACEPEGLPCAAASYSSYKTVVPTEANSPPLPTQEILKLHRQHYMYSEHGMMEVPLVSAELEQRFSGQVICSPDVFQCETLVFVVHEFGNLRVEMSASVMRDAQLERANLIEFSKDLVTWVKAEGYSLLDVNLDQKQKVYAHLITYVWDNYVMLSSARNIVLVGHGPACQQLMDLIDMRETSVVESVRSVIQVVGHWPPCLPSRPENLKWYRCHSFLALGCDHSIRRKVQEVEWHGHVLDVDEDRSVALFAKALPDIKRFVKAQLSCLK
;
A
#
# COMPACT_ATOMS: atom_id res chain seq x y z
N MET A 1 -40.03 13.14 10.47
CA MET A 1 -40.36 14.46 11.05
C MET A 1 -40.90 14.24 12.46
N VAL A 2 -40.50 15.05 13.46
CA VAL A 2 -41.07 14.96 14.81
C VAL A 2 -42.48 15.55 14.77
N ARG A 3 -43.51 14.76 15.12
CA ARG A 3 -44.88 15.27 15.19
C ARG A 3 -45.08 15.96 16.53
N LEU A 4 -44.96 17.29 16.54
CA LEU A 4 -45.26 18.13 17.70
C LEU A 4 -46.78 18.34 17.79
N ASP A 5 -47.50 17.38 18.38
CA ASP A 5 -48.94 17.56 18.59
C ASP A 5 -49.21 18.78 19.49
N HIS A 6 -49.96 19.74 18.96
CA HIS A 6 -50.35 20.96 19.66
C HIS A 6 -51.49 20.67 20.65
N GLY A 7 -51.14 20.11 21.80
CA GLY A 7 -52.09 19.85 22.88
C GLY A 7 -51.47 19.24 24.12
N THR A 8 -51.13 20.08 25.11
CA THR A 8 -50.81 19.73 26.51
C THR A 8 -49.71 18.67 26.75
N HIS A 9 -48.59 19.14 27.29
CA HIS A 9 -47.42 18.38 27.81
C HIS A 9 -46.42 17.83 26.77
N PHE A 10 -45.33 18.58 26.58
CA PHE A 10 -44.09 18.19 25.89
C PHE A 10 -43.33 17.05 26.62
N ARG A 11 -43.88 15.83 26.66
CA ARG A 11 -43.31 14.72 27.47
C ARG A 11 -43.19 13.35 26.81
N LYS A 12 -43.52 13.19 25.52
CA LYS A 12 -43.34 11.90 24.81
C LYS A 12 -42.89 12.08 23.36
N VAL A 13 -41.66 11.66 23.08
CA VAL A 13 -41.38 11.01 21.79
C VAL A 13 -42.04 9.64 21.84
N THR A 14 -43.10 9.45 21.06
CA THR A 14 -43.83 8.19 20.99
C THR A 14 -43.17 7.23 19.97
N ARG A 15 -42.88 6.00 20.39
CA ARG A 15 -42.49 4.88 19.50
C ARG A 15 -43.68 4.46 18.62
N THR A 16 -44.05 5.29 17.63
CA THR A 16 -45.10 4.97 16.63
C THR A 16 -44.55 4.37 15.34
N ALA A 17 -43.22 4.31 15.19
CA ALA A 17 -42.48 3.66 14.11
C ALA A 17 -41.05 3.39 14.61
N SER A 18 -40.38 2.34 14.10
CA SER A 18 -38.98 2.03 14.37
C SER A 18 -38.04 3.03 13.69
N HIS A 19 -38.12 3.11 12.36
CA HIS A 19 -37.31 4.01 11.54
C HIS A 19 -38.16 5.17 10.97
N ARG A 20 -37.54 6.32 10.68
CA ARG A 20 -38.21 7.48 10.05
C ARG A 20 -37.31 8.22 9.07
N ARG A 21 -37.91 8.79 8.02
CA ARG A 21 -37.25 9.72 7.09
C ARG A 21 -37.86 11.14 7.14
N THR A 22 -37.06 12.15 6.81
CA THR A 22 -37.48 13.51 6.47
C THR A 22 -36.93 13.92 5.11
N VAL A 23 -37.83 14.24 4.19
CA VAL A 23 -37.52 14.89 2.91
C VAL A 23 -37.77 16.37 3.12
N VAL A 24 -36.71 17.14 3.37
CA VAL A 24 -36.76 18.56 3.74
C VAL A 24 -35.74 19.35 2.93
N ARG A 25 -36.05 20.62 2.68
CA ARG A 25 -35.13 21.68 2.24
C ARG A 25 -35.56 23.00 2.92
N PRO A 26 -34.65 23.93 3.24
CA PRO A 26 -33.19 23.88 2.99
C PRO A 26 -32.47 22.78 3.80
N PRO A 27 -31.26 22.37 3.38
CA PRO A 27 -30.36 21.58 4.22
C PRO A 27 -29.95 22.37 5.48
N GLY A 28 -29.26 21.70 6.40
CA GLY A 28 -28.82 22.24 7.67
C GLY A 28 -27.36 21.95 8.08
N HIS A 29 -26.74 20.86 7.61
CA HIS A 29 -25.47 20.37 8.20
C HIS A 29 -24.27 21.34 8.15
N HIS A 30 -24.27 22.33 7.25
CA HIS A 30 -23.24 23.38 7.19
C HIS A 30 -23.55 24.65 8.02
N ALA A 31 -24.71 24.78 8.66
CA ALA A 31 -25.04 25.98 9.43
C ALA A 31 -24.37 25.99 10.81
N GLU A 32 -23.71 27.10 11.15
CA GLU A 32 -23.07 27.34 12.44
C GLU A 32 -24.01 28.07 13.42
N PRO A 33 -23.67 28.21 14.72
CA PRO A 33 -24.52 28.90 15.69
C PRO A 33 -24.84 30.36 15.35
N GLU A 34 -23.94 31.06 14.65
CA GLU A 34 -24.09 32.48 14.26
C GLU A 34 -23.95 32.74 12.74
N GLU A 35 -23.61 31.72 11.93
CA GLU A 35 -23.36 31.86 10.48
C GLU A 35 -24.16 30.88 9.61
N HIS A 36 -24.44 31.30 8.37
CA HIS A 36 -25.14 30.51 7.36
C HIS A 36 -24.22 30.28 6.15
N MET A 37 -24.04 29.01 5.76
CA MET A 37 -23.16 28.61 4.66
C MET A 37 -23.63 27.30 4.04
N GLY A 38 -23.10 26.93 2.86
CA GLY A 38 -23.45 25.66 2.19
C GLY A 38 -24.96 25.46 1.96
N PHE A 39 -25.69 26.51 1.59
CA PHE A 39 -27.16 26.53 1.45
C PHE A 39 -27.96 26.27 2.75
N CYS A 40 -27.29 26.17 3.90
CA CYS A 40 -27.87 25.86 5.20
C CYS A 40 -28.15 27.13 6.01
N PHE A 41 -29.34 27.22 6.63
CA PHE A 41 -29.74 28.35 7.49
C PHE A 41 -29.86 27.97 8.98
N PHE A 42 -30.22 26.72 9.26
CA PHE A 42 -30.28 26.15 10.61
C PHE A 42 -29.82 24.71 10.53
N ASN A 43 -28.99 24.27 11.47
CA ASN A 43 -28.57 22.88 11.51
C ASN A 43 -29.70 21.98 12.04
N ASN A 44 -30.47 21.42 11.10
CA ASN A 44 -31.65 20.60 11.35
C ASN A 44 -31.35 19.43 12.29
N VAL A 45 -30.18 18.80 12.13
CA VAL A 45 -29.78 17.58 12.84
C VAL A 45 -29.19 17.91 14.22
N ALA A 46 -28.39 18.96 14.33
CA ALA A 46 -27.99 19.56 15.62
C ALA A 46 -29.19 19.85 16.53
N VAL A 47 -30.15 20.62 16.00
CA VAL A 47 -31.36 21.02 16.73
C VAL A 47 -32.19 19.79 17.08
N ALA A 48 -32.34 18.81 16.17
CA ALA A 48 -33.07 17.57 16.45
C ALA A 48 -32.42 16.77 17.60
N ALA A 49 -31.10 16.59 17.60
CA ALA A 49 -30.40 15.88 18.65
C ALA A 49 -30.50 16.58 20.01
N ARG A 50 -30.30 17.91 20.05
CA ARG A 50 -30.45 18.70 21.28
C ARG A 50 -31.87 18.65 21.83
N VAL A 51 -32.88 18.75 20.97
CA VAL A 51 -34.30 18.64 21.35
C VAL A 51 -34.62 17.26 21.90
N VAL A 52 -34.07 16.19 21.32
CA VAL A 52 -34.22 14.81 21.85
C VAL A 52 -33.55 14.69 23.22
N GLN A 53 -32.31 15.15 23.39
CA GLN A 53 -31.61 15.11 24.68
C GLN A 53 -32.35 15.90 25.78
N ASN A 54 -33.00 17.00 25.44
CA ASN A 54 -33.73 17.85 26.40
C ASN A 54 -35.12 17.32 26.74
N LEU A 55 -35.86 16.76 25.77
CA LEU A 55 -37.26 16.35 25.94
C LEU A 55 -37.45 14.84 26.22
N THR A 56 -36.39 14.05 26.18
CA THR A 56 -36.44 12.59 26.33
C THR A 56 -35.34 12.07 27.27
N PRO A 57 -35.44 10.81 27.77
CA PRO A 57 -34.35 10.21 28.55
C PRO A 57 -33.11 9.87 27.71
N LEU A 58 -33.20 9.81 26.37
CA LEU A 58 -32.09 9.45 25.49
C LEU A 58 -30.96 10.49 25.60
N LYS A 59 -29.72 10.04 25.83
CA LYS A 59 -28.53 10.90 25.97
C LYS A 59 -27.46 10.58 24.94
N LYS A 60 -27.20 9.29 24.68
CA LYS A 60 -26.23 8.84 23.67
C LYS A 60 -26.89 8.85 22.29
N ILE A 61 -26.66 9.91 21.54
CA ILE A 61 -27.06 10.01 20.13
C ILE A 61 -25.80 9.82 19.29
N LEU A 62 -25.91 9.07 18.20
CA LEU A 62 -24.92 9.03 17.11
C LEU A 62 -25.49 9.85 15.96
N ILE A 63 -24.73 10.82 15.48
CA ILE A 63 -24.99 11.54 14.23
C ILE A 63 -23.93 11.10 13.20
N LEU A 64 -24.40 10.62 12.05
CA LEU A 64 -23.62 10.68 10.82
C LEU A 64 -23.88 12.07 10.20
N ASP A 65 -22.95 13.02 10.43
CA ASP A 65 -22.94 14.47 10.09
C ASP A 65 -24.06 15.40 10.65
N CYS A 66 -23.89 16.53 11.36
CA CYS A 66 -22.79 17.16 12.11
C CYS A 66 -23.32 18.03 13.29
N ASP A 67 -22.83 17.90 14.54
CA ASP A 67 -22.94 18.84 15.70
C ASP A 67 -22.23 18.30 16.99
N PRO A 68 -21.74 19.13 17.95
CA PRO A 68 -21.06 18.65 19.18
C PRO A 68 -21.96 18.15 20.34
N SER A 69 -21.34 17.44 21.30
CA SER A 69 -21.93 16.68 22.44
C SER A 69 -22.72 15.40 22.08
N VAL A 70 -22.62 15.05 20.81
CA VAL A 70 -23.11 13.85 20.17
C VAL A 70 -21.87 13.16 19.60
N LEU A 71 -21.85 11.83 19.48
CA LEU A 71 -20.83 11.20 18.65
C LEU A 71 -21.12 11.60 17.20
N PHE A 72 -20.23 12.40 16.63
CA PHE A 72 -20.26 12.85 15.25
C PHE A 72 -19.25 12.03 14.43
N ILE A 73 -19.74 11.44 13.35
CA ILE A 73 -18.91 10.75 12.36
C ILE A 73 -19.22 11.34 10.99
N SER A 74 -18.19 11.69 10.22
CA SER A 74 -18.33 12.24 8.87
C SER A 74 -17.37 11.58 7.90
N LEU A 75 -17.87 11.22 6.70
CA LEU A 75 -17.04 10.88 5.55
C LEU A 75 -17.29 11.97 4.51
N HIS A 76 -16.24 12.63 4.06
CA HIS A 76 -16.37 13.76 3.14
C HIS A 76 -15.10 13.87 2.29
N ARG A 77 -15.25 14.44 1.10
CA ARG A 77 -14.10 14.86 0.30
C ARG A 77 -13.43 16.05 0.97
N HIS A 78 -12.11 15.99 1.11
CA HIS A 78 -11.32 17.00 1.81
C HIS A 78 -10.19 17.56 0.93
N ASP A 79 -9.61 16.73 0.06
CA ASP A 79 -8.48 17.09 -0.82
C ASP A 79 -7.33 17.78 -0.05
N GLY A 80 -7.05 17.35 1.19
CA GLY A 80 -6.04 17.96 2.06
C GLY A 80 -6.38 19.36 2.59
N GLY A 81 -7.63 19.80 2.44
CA GLY A 81 -8.14 21.12 2.81
C GLY A 81 -8.50 22.01 1.61
N ASP A 82 -8.31 21.53 0.38
CA ASP A 82 -8.61 22.24 -0.87
C ASP A 82 -10.04 21.99 -1.39
N PHE A 83 -10.83 21.10 -0.77
CA PHE A 83 -12.26 20.93 -1.08
C PHE A 83 -13.16 21.74 -0.11
N TYR A 84 -14.32 22.20 -0.58
CA TYR A 84 -15.28 22.98 0.22
C TYR A 84 -15.72 22.22 1.49
N PRO A 85 -15.77 22.86 2.69
CA PRO A 85 -15.69 24.30 2.98
C PRO A 85 -14.27 24.89 3.12
N TYR A 86 -13.24 24.14 2.72
CA TYR A 86 -11.82 24.43 2.86
C TYR A 86 -11.28 24.37 4.30
N GLY A 87 -9.97 24.11 4.42
CA GLY A 87 -9.23 24.21 5.68
C GLY A 87 -9.24 22.95 6.56
N PRO A 88 -8.74 23.05 7.80
CA PRO A 88 -8.31 21.90 8.61
C PRO A 88 -9.42 21.24 9.44
N PHE A 89 -10.61 21.86 9.57
CA PHE A 89 -11.64 21.38 10.50
C PHE A 89 -12.24 20.01 10.13
N GLY A 90 -12.22 19.66 8.84
CA GLY A 90 -12.58 18.33 8.33
C GLY A 90 -11.45 17.29 8.42
N ASP A 91 -10.21 17.68 8.75
CA ASP A 91 -9.11 16.71 8.81
C ASP A 91 -9.27 15.74 10.00
N LEU A 92 -8.62 14.58 9.91
CA LEU A 92 -8.67 13.48 10.88
C LEU A 92 -8.19 13.87 12.29
N ASP A 93 -7.35 14.90 12.40
CA ASP A 93 -6.86 15.44 13.68
C ASP A 93 -7.94 16.22 14.45
N SER A 94 -9.05 16.62 13.80
CA SER A 94 -10.16 17.37 14.39
C SER A 94 -11.08 16.46 15.23
N CYS A 95 -10.55 15.99 16.35
CA CYS A 95 -11.16 14.99 17.23
C CYS A 95 -12.13 15.58 18.29
N GLY A 96 -12.51 16.85 18.17
CA GLY A 96 -13.28 17.57 19.19
C GLY A 96 -12.43 18.07 20.36
N GLU A 97 -13.05 18.75 21.33
CA GLU A 97 -12.34 19.43 22.42
C GLU A 97 -13.00 19.25 23.80
N GLY A 98 -12.22 19.47 24.86
CA GLY A 98 -12.69 19.41 26.24
C GLY A 98 -13.34 18.07 26.59
N LEU A 99 -14.60 18.09 27.03
CA LEU A 99 -15.38 16.88 27.32
C LEU A 99 -15.88 16.14 26.07
N GLY A 100 -15.80 16.77 24.88
CA GLY A 100 -16.13 16.17 23.58
C GLY A 100 -14.93 15.61 22.83
N LEU A 101 -13.72 15.64 23.40
CA LEU A 101 -12.53 15.06 22.78
C LEU A 101 -12.71 13.54 22.58
N GLY A 102 -12.49 13.08 21.35
CA GLY A 102 -12.72 11.71 20.89
C GLY A 102 -14.12 11.47 20.31
N TYR A 103 -15.07 12.40 20.44
CA TYR A 103 -16.45 12.26 19.94
C TYR A 103 -16.67 12.92 18.57
N SER A 104 -15.61 13.42 17.93
CA SER A 104 -15.60 13.81 16.52
C SER A 104 -14.69 12.86 15.73
N VAL A 105 -15.22 12.25 14.67
CA VAL A 105 -14.54 11.25 13.84
C VAL A 105 -14.68 11.63 12.37
N ASN A 106 -13.68 12.32 11.85
CA ASN A 106 -13.58 12.64 10.44
C ASN A 106 -12.87 11.52 9.66
N ILE A 107 -13.40 11.21 8.48
CA ILE A 107 -12.79 10.37 7.45
C ILE A 107 -12.62 11.25 6.20
N PRO A 108 -11.52 12.02 6.11
CA PRO A 108 -11.27 12.94 5.01
C PRO A 108 -10.74 12.18 3.79
N TRP A 109 -11.54 12.11 2.72
CA TRP A 109 -11.08 11.54 1.47
C TRP A 109 -10.08 12.49 0.77
N PRO A 110 -8.89 12.00 0.37
CA PRO A 110 -7.81 12.83 -0.15
C PRO A 110 -7.97 13.20 -1.63
N GLU A 111 -8.92 12.57 -2.33
CA GLU A 111 -9.20 12.76 -3.75
C GLU A 111 -10.66 12.36 -4.06
N ASN A 112 -11.11 12.66 -5.28
CA ASN A 112 -12.41 12.23 -5.80
C ASN A 112 -12.40 10.76 -6.25
N GLY A 113 -13.51 10.27 -6.83
CA GLY A 113 -13.59 8.90 -7.34
C GLY A 113 -13.81 7.79 -6.28
N MET A 114 -13.84 8.13 -4.99
CA MET A 114 -14.08 7.19 -3.89
C MET A 114 -15.43 6.46 -4.08
N GLY A 115 -15.40 5.13 -4.06
CA GLY A 115 -16.57 4.29 -4.39
C GLY A 115 -17.09 3.46 -3.23
N ASP A 116 -18.05 2.59 -3.52
CA ASP A 116 -18.67 1.67 -2.53
C ASP A 116 -17.62 0.91 -1.69
N ALA A 117 -16.54 0.45 -2.31
CA ALA A 117 -15.49 -0.31 -1.62
C ALA A 117 -14.80 0.50 -0.52
N ASP A 118 -14.51 1.78 -0.76
CA ASP A 118 -13.85 2.68 0.19
C ASP A 118 -14.77 3.01 1.37
N TYR A 119 -16.03 3.35 1.06
CA TYR A 119 -17.04 3.65 2.06
C TYR A 119 -17.35 2.43 2.93
N ILE A 120 -17.57 1.25 2.33
CA ILE A 120 -17.83 0.01 3.08
C ILE A 120 -16.60 -0.40 3.92
N HIS A 121 -15.38 -0.19 3.41
CA HIS A 121 -14.16 -0.42 4.19
C HIS A 121 -14.07 0.50 5.41
N ALA A 122 -14.32 1.80 5.25
CA ALA A 122 -14.39 2.75 6.37
C ALA A 122 -15.48 2.38 7.38
N PHE A 123 -16.65 1.96 6.90
CA PHE A 123 -17.75 1.50 7.75
C PHE A 123 -17.34 0.29 8.61
N GLN A 124 -16.75 -0.73 8.00
CA GLN A 124 -16.35 -1.96 8.69
C GLN A 124 -15.16 -1.78 9.64
N LYS A 125 -14.20 -0.90 9.30
CA LYS A 125 -12.94 -0.75 10.04
C LYS A 125 -12.94 0.36 11.09
N VAL A 126 -13.76 1.39 10.91
CA VAL A 126 -13.78 2.57 11.80
C VAL A 126 -15.18 2.81 12.37
N ILE A 127 -16.18 3.02 11.52
CA ILE A 127 -17.48 3.56 11.96
C ILE A 127 -18.25 2.55 12.82
N MET A 128 -18.42 1.32 12.35
CA MET A 128 -19.19 0.30 13.08
C MET A 128 -18.50 -0.16 14.38
N PRO A 129 -17.17 -0.33 14.45
CA PRO A 129 -16.46 -0.53 15.71
C PRO A 129 -16.73 0.59 16.74
N ILE A 130 -16.50 1.86 16.36
CA ILE A 130 -16.75 3.02 17.23
C ILE A 130 -18.22 3.08 17.66
N ALA A 131 -19.15 2.98 16.71
CA ALA A 131 -20.58 3.07 16.98
C ALA A 131 -21.08 1.94 17.89
N THR A 132 -20.49 0.74 17.80
CA THR A 132 -20.80 -0.38 18.69
C THR A 132 -20.22 -0.16 20.09
N GLU A 133 -19.02 0.40 20.23
CA GLU A 133 -18.43 0.77 21.52
C GLU A 133 -19.18 1.92 22.22
N PHE A 134 -19.65 2.90 21.44
CA PHE A 134 -20.46 4.02 21.92
C PHE A 134 -21.87 3.59 22.36
N ASP A 135 -22.44 2.57 21.70
CA ASP A 135 -23.78 2.03 22.00
C ASP A 135 -24.86 3.14 21.98
N PRO A 136 -25.18 3.74 20.82
CA PRO A 136 -26.13 4.84 20.73
C PRO A 136 -27.56 4.38 21.04
N GLU A 137 -28.33 5.25 21.70
CA GLU A 137 -29.77 5.07 21.98
C GLU A 137 -30.66 5.62 20.84
N LEU A 138 -30.08 6.42 19.94
CA LEU A 138 -30.68 6.95 18.70
C LEU A 138 -29.57 7.16 17.68
N VAL A 139 -29.82 6.77 16.42
CA VAL A 139 -28.97 7.14 15.28
C VAL A 139 -29.70 8.16 14.40
N ILE A 140 -29.01 9.22 14.00
CA ILE A 140 -29.47 10.18 13.00
C ILE A 140 -28.47 10.18 11.83
N ILE A 141 -28.98 10.05 10.60
CA ILE A 141 -28.19 10.17 9.36
C ILE A 141 -28.57 11.48 8.68
N SER A 142 -27.60 12.37 8.48
CA SER A 142 -27.65 13.44 7.49
C SER A 142 -27.31 12.87 6.13
N ALA A 143 -28.35 12.51 5.38
CA ALA A 143 -28.24 11.91 4.06
C ALA A 143 -28.13 13.01 2.99
N GLY A 144 -26.90 13.49 2.79
CA GLY A 144 -26.48 14.04 1.51
C GLY A 144 -26.36 12.93 0.47
N PHE A 145 -26.67 13.26 -0.79
CA PHE A 145 -26.51 12.35 -1.94
C PHE A 145 -25.55 12.91 -2.99
N ASP A 146 -24.66 13.82 -2.58
CA ASP A 146 -23.61 14.44 -3.39
C ASP A 146 -22.35 13.58 -3.50
N ALA A 147 -22.16 12.59 -2.63
CA ALA A 147 -21.16 11.54 -2.83
C ALA A 147 -21.61 10.46 -3.85
N ALA A 148 -22.81 10.58 -4.42
CA ALA A 148 -23.38 9.57 -5.32
C ALA A 148 -22.76 9.61 -6.72
N GLU A 149 -22.69 8.45 -7.39
CA GLU A 149 -22.26 8.38 -8.79
C GLU A 149 -23.03 9.37 -9.69
N GLY A 150 -22.29 10.20 -10.41
CA GLY A 150 -22.86 11.21 -11.32
C GLY A 150 -23.25 12.55 -10.68
N ASP A 151 -22.92 12.81 -9.42
CA ASP A 151 -22.99 14.16 -8.85
C ASP A 151 -21.74 14.99 -9.20
N ASP A 152 -21.96 16.13 -9.87
CA ASP A 152 -20.89 16.99 -10.40
C ASP A 152 -20.15 17.81 -9.32
N LEU A 153 -20.60 17.81 -8.05
CA LEU A 153 -19.93 18.54 -6.97
C LEU A 153 -19.08 17.61 -6.09
N GLY A 154 -19.63 16.49 -5.62
CA GLY A 154 -18.86 15.57 -4.78
C GLY A 154 -17.86 14.72 -5.55
N GLU A 155 -18.13 14.44 -6.83
CA GLU A 155 -17.30 13.61 -7.74
C GLU A 155 -16.90 12.23 -7.18
N CYS A 156 -17.64 11.72 -6.19
CA CYS A 156 -17.49 10.35 -5.68
C CYS A 156 -18.35 9.37 -6.50
N LEU A 157 -18.13 8.07 -6.29
CA LEU A 157 -18.75 6.99 -7.07
C LEU A 157 -19.55 6.03 -6.16
N VAL A 158 -20.23 6.57 -5.14
CA VAL A 158 -21.09 5.76 -4.27
C VAL A 158 -22.38 5.41 -5.00
N THR A 159 -22.66 4.12 -5.14
CA THR A 159 -23.86 3.65 -5.82
C THR A 159 -25.06 3.64 -4.87
N PRO A 160 -26.31 3.58 -5.39
CA PRO A 160 -27.49 3.35 -4.56
C PRO A 160 -27.38 2.08 -3.68
N VAL A 161 -26.61 1.07 -4.11
CA VAL A 161 -26.36 -0.16 -3.33
C VAL A 161 -25.43 0.13 -2.15
N GLY A 162 -24.38 0.94 -2.35
CA GLY A 162 -23.53 1.44 -1.26
C GLY A 162 -24.34 2.16 -0.18
N TYR A 163 -25.21 3.09 -0.56
CA TYR A 163 -26.11 3.78 0.38
C TYR A 163 -27.05 2.83 1.14
N ALA A 164 -27.55 1.78 0.48
CA ALA A 164 -28.37 0.76 1.14
C ALA A 164 -27.57 -0.01 2.21
N HIS A 165 -26.36 -0.47 1.90
CA HIS A 165 -25.51 -1.19 2.86
C HIS A 165 -25.08 -0.31 4.04
N MET A 166 -24.68 0.94 3.79
CA MET A 166 -24.35 1.90 4.86
C MET A 166 -25.55 2.12 5.80
N THR A 167 -26.74 2.31 5.24
CA THR A 167 -27.99 2.46 6.02
C THR A 167 -28.31 1.19 6.80
N TYR A 168 -28.13 0.01 6.20
CA TYR A 168 -28.43 -1.28 6.81
C TYR A 168 -27.53 -1.58 8.01
N MET A 169 -26.23 -1.28 7.91
CA MET A 169 -25.30 -1.42 9.03
C MET A 169 -25.70 -0.54 10.22
N LEU A 170 -26.11 0.71 9.97
CA LEU A 170 -26.56 1.65 11.02
C LEU A 170 -27.94 1.28 11.60
N ALA A 171 -28.83 0.69 10.81
CA ALA A 171 -30.15 0.21 11.28
C ALA A 171 -30.05 -0.93 12.32
N GLY A 172 -28.90 -1.62 12.42
CA GLY A 172 -28.62 -2.58 13.48
C GLY A 172 -28.37 -1.98 14.87
N LEU A 173 -28.09 -0.68 14.95
CA LEU A 173 -27.79 0.04 16.19
C LEU A 173 -29.06 0.60 16.85
N ALA A 174 -28.95 1.10 18.09
CA ALA A 174 -30.05 1.76 18.82
C ALA A 174 -31.37 0.95 18.93
N GLY A 175 -31.29 -0.38 18.81
CA GLY A 175 -32.47 -1.25 18.70
C GLY A 175 -33.38 -0.90 17.53
N GLY A 176 -32.81 -0.45 16.40
CA GLY A 176 -33.53 0.00 15.20
C GLY A 176 -34.11 1.42 15.29
N LEU A 177 -33.71 2.24 16.27
CA LEU A 177 -34.17 3.63 16.34
C LEU A 177 -33.32 4.54 15.45
N LEU A 178 -33.74 4.66 14.19
CA LEU A 178 -33.05 5.42 13.14
C LEU A 178 -33.90 6.59 12.62
N ALA A 179 -33.29 7.77 12.49
CA ALA A 179 -33.83 8.90 11.75
C ALA A 179 -32.92 9.26 10.58
N VAL A 180 -33.49 9.57 9.41
CA VAL A 180 -32.72 10.00 8.22
C VAL A 180 -33.26 11.33 7.71
N ALA A 181 -32.42 12.35 7.65
CA ALA A 181 -32.73 13.67 7.11
C ALA A 181 -32.06 13.87 5.75
N LEU A 182 -32.79 14.41 4.78
CA LEU A 182 -32.22 14.81 3.49
C LEU A 182 -31.41 16.10 3.65
N GLU A 183 -30.19 16.11 3.12
CA GLU A 183 -29.28 17.27 3.11
C GLU A 183 -28.91 17.65 1.67
N GLY A 184 -27.64 17.49 1.29
CA GLY A 184 -27.09 17.77 -0.04
C GLY A 184 -27.41 16.74 -1.13
N GLY A 185 -26.70 16.84 -2.25
CA GLY A 185 -27.02 16.16 -3.51
C GLY A 185 -27.64 17.11 -4.55
N TYR A 186 -27.11 17.04 -5.77
CA TYR A 186 -27.33 18.02 -6.84
C TYR A 186 -27.71 17.35 -8.18
N ASN A 187 -27.34 16.08 -8.39
CA ASN A 187 -27.89 15.26 -9.50
C ASN A 187 -29.25 14.62 -9.13
N LEU A 188 -30.32 15.00 -9.84
CA LEU A 188 -31.69 14.53 -9.57
C LEU A 188 -31.89 13.01 -9.70
N ASP A 189 -31.24 12.36 -10.67
CA ASP A 189 -31.37 10.92 -10.87
C ASP A 189 -30.62 10.16 -9.77
N SER A 190 -29.42 10.62 -9.41
CA SER A 190 -28.59 10.04 -8.35
C SER A 190 -29.25 10.19 -6.97
N ILE A 191 -29.80 11.38 -6.67
CA ILE A 191 -30.65 11.60 -5.49
C ILE A 191 -31.82 10.61 -5.51
N THR A 192 -32.57 10.50 -6.62
CA THR A 192 -33.78 9.67 -6.67
C THR A 192 -33.50 8.19 -6.43
N LYS A 193 -32.46 7.63 -7.08
CA LYS A 193 -32.07 6.23 -6.92
C LYS A 193 -31.55 5.94 -5.51
N SER A 194 -30.61 6.76 -5.02
CA SER A 194 -30.01 6.57 -3.70
C SER A 194 -31.03 6.81 -2.57
N ALA A 195 -31.92 7.79 -2.74
CA ALA A 195 -33.06 7.99 -1.87
C ALA A 195 -33.98 6.76 -1.81
N LEU A 196 -34.29 6.13 -2.95
CA LEU A 196 -35.14 4.94 -2.97
C LEU A 196 -34.50 3.80 -2.18
N ALA A 197 -33.23 3.50 -2.47
CA ALA A 197 -32.47 2.43 -1.81
C ALA A 197 -32.39 2.62 -0.28
N VAL A 198 -32.11 3.84 0.20
CA VAL A 198 -32.15 4.18 1.63
C VAL A 198 -33.54 3.96 2.25
N THR A 199 -34.61 4.35 1.53
CA THR A 199 -35.99 4.14 2.00
C THR A 199 -36.38 2.66 2.08
N GLU A 200 -35.93 1.83 1.14
CA GLU A 200 -36.20 0.38 1.15
C GLU A 200 -35.65 -0.29 2.41
N ILE A 201 -34.42 0.05 2.83
CA ILE A 201 -33.82 -0.41 4.08
C ILE A 201 -34.59 0.07 5.31
N ILE A 202 -34.98 1.36 5.35
CA ILE A 202 -35.79 1.95 6.43
C ILE A 202 -37.15 1.24 6.59
N MET A 203 -37.71 0.70 5.50
CA MET A 203 -38.94 -0.12 5.50
C MET A 203 -38.71 -1.58 5.93
N GLY A 204 -37.48 -1.99 6.22
CA GLY A 204 -37.12 -3.35 6.61
C GLY A 204 -36.70 -4.26 5.46
N GLY A 205 -36.39 -3.70 4.28
CA GLY A 205 -35.78 -4.43 3.18
C GLY A 205 -34.34 -4.87 3.51
N ALA A 206 -33.90 -5.95 2.87
CA ALA A 206 -32.49 -6.33 2.85
C ALA A 206 -31.75 -5.57 1.73
N PRO A 207 -30.48 -5.19 1.92
CA PRO A 207 -29.72 -4.52 0.87
C PRO A 207 -29.42 -5.49 -0.29
N PRO A 208 -29.31 -4.99 -1.54
CA PRO A 208 -28.93 -5.82 -2.69
C PRO A 208 -27.56 -6.48 -2.50
N GLU A 209 -27.33 -7.62 -3.13
CA GLU A 209 -26.03 -8.30 -3.06
C GLU A 209 -24.93 -7.44 -3.69
N MET A 210 -23.79 -7.31 -2.99
CA MET A 210 -22.57 -6.71 -3.54
C MET A 210 -21.57 -7.81 -3.86
N GLY A 211 -20.99 -7.74 -5.06
CA GLY A 211 -19.91 -8.65 -5.46
C GLY A 211 -18.59 -8.37 -4.71
N PRO A 212 -17.57 -9.22 -4.92
CA PRO A 212 -16.24 -8.98 -4.36
C PRO A 212 -15.68 -7.65 -4.86
N MET A 213 -15.25 -6.80 -3.93
CA MET A 213 -14.69 -5.49 -4.20
C MET A 213 -13.47 -5.23 -3.31
N VAL A 214 -12.57 -4.36 -3.76
CA VAL A 214 -11.32 -4.01 -3.07
C VAL A 214 -11.29 -2.49 -2.95
N ALA A 215 -11.04 -1.97 -1.75
CA ALA A 215 -10.88 -0.53 -1.52
C ALA A 215 -9.65 0.00 -2.27
N SER A 216 -9.70 1.25 -2.68
CA SER A 216 -8.56 1.94 -3.30
C SER A 216 -7.37 2.05 -2.32
N GLU A 217 -6.16 2.21 -2.85
CA GLU A 217 -4.97 2.43 -2.01
C GLU A 217 -5.12 3.70 -1.17
N ALA A 218 -5.68 4.77 -1.75
CA ALA A 218 -5.99 6.01 -1.07
C ALA A 218 -7.01 5.81 0.06
N GLY A 219 -8.15 5.17 -0.22
CA GLY A 219 -9.20 4.89 0.76
C GLY A 219 -8.71 4.01 1.91
N ALA A 220 -8.00 2.92 1.62
CA ALA A 220 -7.41 2.05 2.63
C ALA A 220 -6.36 2.78 3.50
N ARG A 221 -5.53 3.64 2.89
CA ARG A 221 -4.54 4.46 3.61
C ARG A 221 -5.21 5.51 4.50
N THR A 222 -6.25 6.19 4.04
CA THR A 222 -7.04 7.13 4.87
C THR A 222 -7.68 6.41 6.04
N VAL A 223 -8.35 5.27 5.82
CA VAL A 223 -8.96 4.47 6.89
C VAL A 223 -7.93 4.02 7.92
N TRP A 224 -6.71 3.65 7.51
CA TRP A 224 -5.61 3.35 8.42
C TRP A 224 -5.16 4.56 9.25
N LEU A 225 -4.99 5.74 8.63
CA LEU A 225 -4.58 6.96 9.32
C LEU A 225 -5.64 7.41 10.35
N VAL A 226 -6.92 7.36 9.98
CA VAL A 226 -8.06 7.65 10.88
C VAL A 226 -8.08 6.64 12.03
N ALA A 227 -7.95 5.33 11.75
CA ALA A 227 -7.90 4.31 12.79
C ALA A 227 -6.72 4.51 13.75
N ARG A 228 -5.56 4.97 13.24
CA ARG A 228 -4.40 5.34 14.06
C ARG A 228 -4.71 6.51 14.99
N GLN A 229 -5.27 7.59 14.45
CA GLN A 229 -5.60 8.77 15.25
C GLN A 229 -6.68 8.45 16.31
N GLN A 230 -7.75 7.78 15.91
CA GLN A 230 -8.91 7.50 16.76
C GLN A 230 -8.67 6.37 17.78
N SER A 231 -7.67 5.51 17.60
CA SER A 231 -7.27 4.49 18.60
C SER A 231 -6.77 5.08 19.93
N GLN A 232 -6.52 6.39 19.98
CA GLN A 232 -6.25 7.12 21.23
C GLN A 232 -7.50 7.26 22.12
N TYR A 233 -8.70 7.17 21.53
CA TYR A 233 -9.98 7.41 22.21
C TYR A 233 -10.87 6.15 22.25
N TRP A 234 -10.81 5.30 21.22
CA TRP A 234 -11.71 4.15 21.03
C TRP A 234 -10.94 2.82 21.11
N LYS A 235 -11.33 1.93 22.03
CA LYS A 235 -10.64 0.65 22.28
C LYS A 235 -11.00 -0.43 21.26
N SER A 236 -12.13 -0.26 20.59
CA SER A 236 -12.58 -1.09 19.46
C SER A 236 -11.69 -0.95 18.23
N LEU A 237 -10.94 0.15 18.12
CA LEU A 237 -10.04 0.40 17.00
C LEU A 237 -8.66 -0.16 17.24
N ASN A 238 -8.17 -0.90 16.23
CA ASN A 238 -6.79 -1.30 16.16
C ASN A 238 -6.17 -0.83 14.84
N ALA A 239 -5.34 0.21 14.93
CA ALA A 239 -4.60 0.76 13.81
C ALA A 239 -3.77 -0.30 13.06
N ARG A 240 -3.15 -1.25 13.78
CA ARG A 240 -2.36 -2.33 13.17
C ARG A 240 -3.22 -3.31 12.36
N ALA A 241 -4.51 -3.48 12.67
CA ALA A 241 -5.43 -4.30 11.88
C ALA A 241 -5.98 -3.58 10.63
N CYS A 242 -5.69 -2.28 10.49
CA CYS A 242 -6.08 -1.46 9.34
C CYS A 242 -4.91 -1.13 8.40
N GLU A 243 -3.66 -1.41 8.80
CA GLU A 243 -2.46 -1.14 8.00
C GLU A 243 -2.50 -1.86 6.63
N PRO A 244 -2.47 -1.12 5.50
CA PRO A 244 -2.59 -1.71 4.17
C PRO A 244 -1.36 -2.55 3.82
N GLU A 245 -1.57 -3.68 3.15
CA GLU A 245 -0.49 -4.60 2.75
C GLU A 245 0.34 -4.01 1.59
N GLY A 246 1.66 -4.08 1.69
CA GLY A 246 2.58 -3.66 0.63
C GLY A 246 2.91 -2.16 0.56
N LEU A 247 2.18 -1.30 1.26
CA LEU A 247 2.47 0.13 1.34
C LEU A 247 3.77 0.36 2.16
N PRO A 248 4.80 1.05 1.61
CA PRO A 248 5.97 1.41 2.41
C PRO A 248 5.57 2.30 3.59
N CYS A 249 6.37 2.31 4.66
CA CYS A 249 6.27 3.30 5.73
C CYS A 249 6.76 4.70 5.24
N ALA A 250 6.17 5.19 4.15
CA ALA A 250 6.32 6.53 3.62
C ALA A 250 5.43 7.51 4.40
N ALA A 251 5.67 7.58 5.72
CA ALA A 251 5.21 8.70 6.54
C ALA A 251 5.99 10.00 6.23
N ALA A 252 6.96 9.96 5.29
CA ALA A 252 7.87 11.05 4.97
C ALA A 252 7.42 11.96 3.80
N SER A 253 6.44 11.55 2.97
CA SER A 253 5.97 12.37 1.83
C SER A 253 4.71 13.20 2.11
N TYR A 254 4.12 13.08 3.31
CA TYR A 254 3.12 14.03 3.81
C TYR A 254 3.72 14.82 4.99
N SER A 255 4.70 15.68 4.65
CA SER A 255 5.56 16.38 5.60
C SER A 255 4.88 17.59 6.26
N SER A 256 3.88 17.31 7.10
CA SER A 256 3.29 18.26 8.06
C SER A 256 3.07 17.64 9.45
N TYR A 257 2.81 16.34 9.53
CA TYR A 257 2.51 15.64 10.78
C TYR A 257 3.75 15.43 11.68
N LYS A 258 4.06 16.42 12.54
CA LYS A 258 4.96 16.25 13.68
C LYS A 258 4.31 15.38 14.77
N THR A 259 4.35 14.06 14.62
CA THR A 259 4.01 13.15 15.72
C THR A 259 5.17 13.06 16.72
N VAL A 260 5.20 13.97 17.69
CA VAL A 260 6.10 13.84 18.85
C VAL A 260 5.47 12.85 19.84
N VAL A 261 5.85 11.57 19.73
CA VAL A 261 5.61 10.57 20.77
C VAL A 261 6.91 10.40 21.57
N PRO A 262 7.02 10.98 22.78
CA PRO A 262 8.21 10.81 23.59
C PRO A 262 8.16 9.45 24.32
N THR A 263 8.94 8.49 23.85
CA THR A 263 9.32 7.30 24.61
C THR A 263 10.84 7.12 24.58
N GLU A 264 11.42 6.69 25.70
CA GLU A 264 12.86 6.73 25.98
C GLU A 264 13.68 5.66 25.23
N ALA A 265 13.70 5.75 23.90
CA ALA A 265 14.62 5.02 23.02
C ALA A 265 14.88 5.86 21.76
N ASN A 266 15.79 6.83 21.86
CA ASN A 266 16.14 7.75 20.78
C ASN A 266 16.94 7.07 19.65
N SER A 267 16.30 6.17 18.91
CA SER A 267 16.78 5.66 17.63
C SER A 267 15.57 5.50 16.71
N PRO A 268 15.55 6.11 15.51
CA PRO A 268 14.45 5.92 14.58
C PRO A 268 14.35 4.44 14.20
N PRO A 269 13.12 3.91 14.00
CA PRO A 269 12.95 2.51 13.62
C PRO A 269 13.66 2.25 12.29
N LEU A 270 14.67 1.37 12.31
CA LEU A 270 15.41 0.99 11.12
C LEU A 270 14.50 0.19 10.17
N PRO A 271 14.40 0.56 8.88
CA PRO A 271 13.65 -0.23 7.91
C PRO A 271 14.19 -1.66 7.82
N THR A 272 13.31 -2.65 7.65
CA THR A 272 13.70 -4.07 7.51
C THR A 272 14.75 -4.27 6.41
N GLN A 273 14.69 -3.49 5.32
CA GLN A 273 15.67 -3.52 4.24
C GLN A 273 17.09 -3.14 4.71
N GLU A 274 17.24 -2.12 5.56
CA GLU A 274 18.54 -1.74 6.15
C GLU A 274 19.03 -2.80 7.16
N ILE A 275 18.12 -3.43 7.91
CA ILE A 275 18.49 -4.55 8.81
C ILE A 275 19.01 -5.76 8.00
N LEU A 276 18.31 -6.14 6.92
CA LEU A 276 18.74 -7.24 6.03
C LEU A 276 20.06 -6.93 5.33
N LYS A 277 20.25 -5.68 4.89
CA LYS A 277 21.49 -5.17 4.28
C LYS A 277 22.68 -5.29 5.24
N LEU A 278 22.54 -4.76 6.46
CA LEU A 278 23.57 -4.84 7.50
C LEU A 278 23.87 -6.29 7.90
N HIS A 279 22.83 -7.14 8.02
CA HIS A 279 23.01 -8.56 8.29
C HIS A 279 23.80 -9.26 7.18
N ARG A 280 23.43 -9.04 5.91
CA ARG A 280 24.12 -9.59 4.74
C ARG A 280 25.57 -9.13 4.68
N GLN A 281 25.83 -7.84 4.85
CA GLN A 281 27.17 -7.28 4.86
C GLN A 281 28.03 -7.92 5.96
N HIS A 282 27.48 -8.05 7.18
CA HIS A 282 28.17 -8.71 8.28
C HIS A 282 28.45 -10.19 8.00
N TYR A 283 27.45 -10.95 7.50
CA TYR A 283 27.58 -12.37 7.14
C TYR A 283 28.64 -12.60 6.05
N MET A 284 28.60 -11.80 4.97
CA MET A 284 29.53 -11.92 3.85
C MET A 284 30.97 -11.56 4.25
N TYR A 285 31.14 -10.63 5.20
CA TYR A 285 32.45 -10.34 5.78
C TYR A 285 32.92 -11.46 6.72
N SER A 286 32.10 -11.88 7.69
CA SER A 286 32.51 -12.83 8.74
C SER A 286 32.72 -14.25 8.25
N GLU A 287 31.77 -14.80 7.48
CA GLU A 287 31.82 -16.18 6.98
C GLU A 287 32.65 -16.30 5.71
N HIS A 288 32.75 -15.21 4.93
CA HIS A 288 33.27 -15.28 3.57
C HIS A 288 34.44 -14.33 3.25
N GLY A 289 34.80 -13.41 4.15
CA GLY A 289 35.91 -12.48 3.97
C GLY A 289 35.68 -11.42 2.89
N MET A 290 34.44 -11.26 2.41
CA MET A 290 34.11 -10.29 1.37
C MET A 290 34.09 -8.87 1.94
N MET A 291 34.48 -7.89 1.12
CA MET A 291 34.62 -6.49 1.52
C MET A 291 33.61 -5.62 0.78
N GLU A 292 33.21 -4.51 1.40
CA GLU A 292 32.43 -3.46 0.73
C GLU A 292 33.29 -2.76 -0.33
N VAL A 293 32.67 -2.47 -1.47
CA VAL A 293 33.29 -1.72 -2.57
C VAL A 293 33.04 -0.22 -2.34
N PRO A 294 34.07 0.60 -2.08
CA PRO A 294 33.89 2.02 -1.79
C PRO A 294 33.46 2.79 -3.05
N LEU A 295 32.49 3.70 -2.90
CA LEU A 295 31.94 4.48 -4.00
C LEU A 295 32.46 5.94 -3.91
N VAL A 296 33.17 6.40 -4.94
CA VAL A 296 33.89 7.68 -4.89
C VAL A 296 32.96 8.91 -4.88
N SER A 297 31.74 8.80 -5.40
CA SER A 297 30.76 9.89 -5.36
C SER A 297 29.94 9.81 -4.07
N ALA A 298 29.85 10.93 -3.33
CA ALA A 298 28.98 11.05 -2.16
C ALA A 298 27.51 10.74 -2.48
N GLU A 299 27.05 10.99 -3.70
CA GLU A 299 25.70 10.66 -4.15
C GLU A 299 25.48 9.15 -4.33
N LEU A 300 26.53 8.41 -4.74
CA LEU A 300 26.49 6.96 -4.86
C LEU A 300 26.65 6.31 -3.48
N GLU A 301 27.59 6.79 -2.66
CA GLU A 301 27.83 6.31 -1.30
C GLU A 301 26.55 6.46 -0.44
N GLN A 302 25.91 7.63 -0.44
CA GLN A 302 24.66 7.88 0.31
C GLN A 302 23.50 6.95 -0.11
N ARG A 303 23.50 6.44 -1.35
CA ARG A 303 22.39 5.65 -1.91
C ARG A 303 22.64 4.15 -1.96
N PHE A 304 23.90 3.74 -2.10
CA PHE A 304 24.31 2.38 -2.44
C PHE A 304 25.46 1.83 -1.58
N SER A 305 25.96 2.57 -0.57
CA SER A 305 26.84 1.99 0.46
C SER A 305 26.18 0.74 1.07
N GLY A 306 26.98 -0.29 1.32
CA GLY A 306 26.57 -1.61 1.79
C GLY A 306 25.84 -2.49 0.77
N GLN A 307 25.65 -2.03 -0.48
CA GLN A 307 24.97 -2.79 -1.54
C GLN A 307 25.91 -3.41 -2.58
N VAL A 308 27.18 -3.03 -2.60
CA VAL A 308 28.21 -3.60 -3.48
C VAL A 308 29.29 -4.25 -2.63
N ILE A 309 29.50 -5.55 -2.81
CA ILE A 309 30.50 -6.33 -2.08
C ILE A 309 31.34 -7.18 -3.05
N CYS A 310 32.61 -7.38 -2.72
CA CYS A 310 33.55 -8.13 -3.57
C CYS A 310 34.42 -9.10 -2.77
N SER A 311 35.00 -10.06 -3.48
CA SER A 311 36.02 -10.96 -2.93
C SER A 311 37.38 -10.24 -2.85
N PRO A 312 38.24 -10.55 -1.85
CA PRO A 312 39.53 -9.84 -1.69
C PRO A 312 40.49 -9.92 -2.88
N ASP A 313 40.31 -10.91 -3.74
CA ASP A 313 41.09 -11.20 -4.94
C ASP A 313 40.50 -10.58 -6.22
N VAL A 314 39.47 -9.73 -6.14
CA VAL A 314 38.73 -9.19 -7.30
C VAL A 314 39.63 -8.61 -8.40
N PHE A 315 40.74 -7.96 -8.06
CA PHE A 315 41.70 -7.43 -9.03
C PHE A 315 42.71 -8.46 -9.57
N GLN A 316 42.91 -9.58 -8.88
CA GLN A 316 43.96 -10.59 -9.14
C GLN A 316 43.36 -11.96 -9.53
N CYS A 317 42.16 -11.98 -10.11
CA CYS A 317 41.47 -13.19 -10.54
C CYS A 317 41.55 -13.40 -12.06
N GLU A 318 41.54 -14.66 -12.51
CA GLU A 318 41.43 -15.01 -13.95
C GLU A 318 39.95 -14.99 -14.41
N THR A 319 39.05 -15.45 -13.55
CA THR A 319 37.61 -15.57 -13.77
C THR A 319 36.84 -14.81 -12.70
N LEU A 320 35.98 -13.89 -13.12
CA LEU A 320 35.15 -13.05 -12.25
C LEU A 320 33.67 -13.32 -12.53
N VAL A 321 32.92 -13.68 -11.48
CA VAL A 321 31.46 -13.72 -11.53
C VAL A 321 30.93 -12.39 -11.03
N PHE A 322 30.26 -11.64 -11.90
CA PHE A 322 29.61 -10.38 -11.57
C PHE A 322 28.10 -10.59 -11.53
N VAL A 323 27.55 -10.56 -10.31
CA VAL A 323 26.14 -10.82 -10.03
C VAL A 323 25.44 -9.51 -9.68
N VAL A 324 24.26 -9.32 -10.27
CA VAL A 324 23.33 -8.24 -9.96
C VAL A 324 21.98 -8.86 -9.65
N HIS A 325 21.42 -8.61 -8.47
CA HIS A 325 20.20 -9.25 -7.99
C HIS A 325 19.35 -8.35 -7.08
N GLU A 326 18.10 -8.73 -6.82
CA GLU A 326 17.24 -8.06 -5.82
C GLU A 326 17.43 -8.65 -4.41
N PHE A 327 16.98 -7.93 -3.37
CA PHE A 327 17.01 -8.42 -1.99
C PHE A 327 16.24 -9.74 -1.81
N GLY A 328 16.76 -10.63 -0.96
CA GLY A 328 16.07 -11.84 -0.54
C GLY A 328 14.78 -11.56 0.22
N ASN A 329 13.77 -12.41 0.05
CA ASN A 329 12.46 -12.24 0.68
C ASN A 329 12.48 -12.74 2.13
N LEU A 330 12.04 -11.90 3.07
CA LEU A 330 11.82 -12.30 4.46
C LEU A 330 10.43 -12.91 4.60
N ARG A 331 10.35 -14.22 4.84
CA ARG A 331 9.09 -14.89 5.18
C ARG A 331 8.86 -14.82 6.68
N VAL A 332 7.92 -13.97 7.11
CA VAL A 332 7.49 -13.86 8.52
C VAL A 332 6.18 -14.61 8.71
N GLU A 333 6.13 -15.53 9.67
CA GLU A 333 4.84 -16.03 10.18
C GLU A 333 4.31 -14.99 11.19
N MET A 334 3.20 -14.32 10.83
CA MET A 334 2.56 -13.37 11.73
C MET A 334 1.69 -14.13 12.74
N SER A 335 1.75 -13.72 14.00
CA SER A 335 0.81 -14.22 15.01
C SER A 335 -0.63 -13.85 14.60
N ALA A 336 -1.58 -14.78 14.72
CA ALA A 336 -3.00 -14.54 14.49
C ALA A 336 -3.66 -13.60 15.54
N SER A 337 -2.84 -13.03 16.43
CA SER A 337 -3.26 -12.01 17.39
C SER A 337 -3.58 -10.68 16.72
N VAL A 338 -4.45 -9.92 17.37
CA VAL A 338 -4.81 -8.53 17.03
C VAL A 338 -3.57 -7.64 16.81
N MET A 339 -2.45 -7.92 17.50
CA MET A 339 -1.16 -7.29 17.17
C MET A 339 -0.39 -8.10 16.13
N ARG A 340 -0.02 -7.43 15.01
CA ARG A 340 0.91 -7.87 13.96
C ARG A 340 2.36 -7.99 14.46
N ASP A 341 2.57 -8.65 15.59
CA ASP A 341 3.92 -8.91 16.09
C ASP A 341 4.54 -10.06 15.28
N ALA A 342 5.68 -9.77 14.65
CA ALA A 342 6.46 -10.74 13.90
C ALA A 342 7.06 -11.78 14.86
N GLN A 343 6.70 -13.06 14.71
CA GLN A 343 7.36 -14.13 15.47
C GLN A 343 8.75 -14.35 14.89
N LEU A 344 9.76 -13.65 15.42
CA LEU A 344 11.15 -13.69 14.93
C LEU A 344 11.71 -15.12 14.90
N GLU A 345 11.33 -15.97 15.85
CA GLU A 345 11.70 -17.41 15.90
C GLU A 345 11.20 -18.22 14.69
N ARG A 346 10.22 -17.69 13.95
CA ARG A 346 9.64 -18.30 12.74
C ARG A 346 9.85 -17.44 11.49
N ALA A 347 10.55 -16.32 11.60
CA ALA A 347 10.96 -15.51 10.47
C ALA A 347 12.14 -16.19 9.76
N ASN A 348 11.98 -16.47 8.48
CA ASN A 348 12.99 -17.12 7.66
C ASN A 348 13.40 -16.19 6.52
N LEU A 349 14.69 -15.85 6.44
CA LEU A 349 15.26 -15.16 5.28
C LEU A 349 15.45 -16.16 4.15
N ILE A 350 14.84 -15.89 2.99
CA ILE A 350 14.93 -16.73 1.81
C ILE A 350 15.78 -15.99 0.78
N GLU A 351 17.05 -16.37 0.67
CA GLU A 351 18.02 -15.86 -0.30
C GLU A 351 18.88 -17.00 -0.88
N PHE A 352 19.44 -16.82 -2.08
CA PHE A 352 20.28 -17.82 -2.76
C PHE A 352 21.78 -17.57 -2.62
N SER A 353 22.19 -16.48 -1.95
CA SER A 353 23.57 -15.98 -2.04
C SER A 353 24.60 -16.89 -1.34
N LYS A 354 24.17 -17.71 -0.38
CA LYS A 354 25.00 -18.79 0.17
C LYS A 354 25.37 -19.84 -0.89
N ASP A 355 24.42 -20.26 -1.72
CA ASP A 355 24.66 -21.26 -2.77
C ASP A 355 25.53 -20.68 -3.90
N LEU A 356 25.34 -19.39 -4.21
CA LEU A 356 26.18 -18.61 -5.11
C LEU A 356 27.63 -18.55 -4.62
N VAL A 357 27.89 -18.08 -3.39
CA VAL A 357 29.26 -17.97 -2.85
C VAL A 357 29.90 -19.35 -2.73
N THR A 358 29.14 -20.37 -2.30
CA THR A 358 29.63 -21.76 -2.23
C THR A 358 30.03 -22.29 -3.61
N TRP A 359 29.28 -21.97 -4.65
CA TRP A 359 29.66 -22.29 -6.03
C TRP A 359 30.95 -21.58 -6.46
N VAL A 360 30.98 -20.24 -6.36
CA VAL A 360 32.09 -19.42 -6.83
C VAL A 360 33.40 -19.85 -6.16
N LYS A 361 33.39 -20.06 -4.85
CA LYS A 361 34.56 -20.55 -4.09
C LYS A 361 34.97 -21.97 -4.46
N ALA A 362 34.02 -22.87 -4.73
CA ALA A 362 34.32 -24.25 -5.11
C ALA A 362 35.01 -24.37 -6.49
N GLU A 363 34.79 -23.40 -7.39
CA GLU A 363 35.46 -23.32 -8.69
C GLU A 363 36.74 -22.47 -8.69
N GLY A 364 37.06 -21.79 -7.58
CA GLY A 364 38.19 -20.87 -7.48
C GLY A 364 38.02 -19.58 -8.30
N TYR A 365 36.79 -19.12 -8.49
CA TYR A 365 36.47 -17.84 -9.14
C TYR A 365 36.38 -16.72 -8.08
N SER A 366 36.51 -15.47 -8.50
CA SER A 366 36.19 -14.31 -7.66
C SER A 366 34.72 -13.91 -7.83
N LEU A 367 34.10 -13.37 -6.78
CA LEU A 367 32.74 -12.80 -6.79
C LEU A 367 32.76 -11.28 -6.65
N LEU A 368 31.97 -10.61 -7.49
CA LEU A 368 31.50 -9.24 -7.34
C LEU A 368 29.97 -9.26 -7.33
N ASP A 369 29.37 -8.78 -6.25
CA ASP A 369 27.96 -8.95 -5.92
C ASP A 369 27.32 -7.57 -5.67
N VAL A 370 26.30 -7.24 -6.46
CA VAL A 370 25.55 -5.99 -6.41
C VAL A 370 24.09 -6.28 -6.12
N ASN A 371 23.59 -5.72 -5.02
CA ASN A 371 22.22 -5.90 -4.57
C ASN A 371 21.39 -4.64 -4.89
N LEU A 372 20.26 -4.81 -5.57
CA LEU A 372 19.36 -3.73 -5.99
C LEU A 372 18.16 -3.63 -5.04
N ASP A 373 17.82 -2.41 -4.64
CA ASP A 373 16.54 -2.10 -3.99
C ASP A 373 15.47 -1.81 -5.08
N GLN A 374 14.23 -2.24 -4.90
CA GLN A 374 13.22 -2.16 -5.95
C GLN A 374 12.73 -0.73 -6.28
N LYS A 375 13.23 0.29 -5.56
CA LYS A 375 12.66 1.65 -5.51
C LYS A 375 13.36 2.70 -6.38
N GLN A 376 14.54 2.44 -6.95
CA GLN A 376 15.34 3.49 -7.60
C GLN A 376 15.50 3.31 -9.12
N LYS A 377 15.43 4.41 -9.88
CA LYS A 377 15.59 4.41 -11.35
C LYS A 377 17.05 4.63 -11.83
N VAL A 378 18.03 4.60 -10.93
CA VAL A 378 19.41 5.09 -11.18
C VAL A 378 20.45 3.95 -11.26
N TYR A 379 20.01 2.69 -11.27
CA TYR A 379 20.91 1.52 -11.21
C TYR A 379 21.87 1.36 -12.40
N ALA A 380 21.49 1.86 -13.59
CA ALA A 380 22.38 1.87 -14.75
C ALA A 380 23.71 2.61 -14.47
N HIS A 381 23.68 3.70 -13.69
CA HIS A 381 24.89 4.43 -13.29
C HIS A 381 25.75 3.67 -12.28
N LEU A 382 25.14 2.94 -11.33
CA LEU A 382 25.88 2.12 -10.37
C LEU A 382 26.60 0.97 -11.07
N ILE A 383 25.90 0.24 -11.94
CA ILE A 383 26.43 -0.95 -12.63
C ILE A 383 27.53 -0.57 -13.63
N THR A 384 27.37 0.54 -14.36
CA THR A 384 28.46 1.07 -15.21
C THR A 384 29.63 1.59 -14.39
N TYR A 385 29.40 2.26 -13.26
CA TYR A 385 30.49 2.68 -12.36
C TYR A 385 31.29 1.48 -11.84
N VAL A 386 30.62 0.43 -11.37
CA VAL A 386 31.25 -0.81 -10.90
C VAL A 386 32.01 -1.52 -12.03
N TRP A 387 31.44 -1.55 -13.25
CA TRP A 387 32.12 -2.08 -14.44
C TRP A 387 33.42 -1.32 -14.73
N ASP A 388 33.34 0.01 -14.87
CA ASP A 388 34.48 0.84 -15.29
C ASP A 388 35.61 0.91 -14.24
N ASN A 389 35.28 0.87 -12.95
CA ASN A 389 36.24 1.10 -11.87
C ASN A 389 36.76 -0.18 -11.19
N TYR A 390 36.05 -1.31 -11.29
CA TYR A 390 36.43 -2.55 -10.63
C TYR A 390 36.60 -3.71 -11.61
N VAL A 391 35.63 -3.93 -12.49
CA VAL A 391 35.68 -5.05 -13.46
C VAL A 391 36.77 -4.80 -14.51
N MET A 392 36.77 -3.63 -15.15
CA MET A 392 37.74 -3.24 -16.18
C MET A 392 39.17 -3.06 -15.67
N LEU A 393 39.35 -2.84 -14.36
CA LEU A 393 40.68 -2.73 -13.74
C LEU A 393 41.18 -4.07 -13.16
N SER A 394 40.36 -5.12 -13.20
CA SER A 394 40.77 -6.46 -12.80
C SER A 394 41.65 -7.13 -13.86
N SER A 395 42.39 -8.16 -13.46
CA SER A 395 43.09 -9.06 -14.38
C SER A 395 42.18 -10.10 -15.05
N ALA A 396 40.86 -10.07 -14.78
CA ALA A 396 39.91 -11.07 -15.23
C ALA A 396 39.76 -11.04 -16.77
N ARG A 397 39.97 -12.19 -17.40
CA ARG A 397 39.77 -12.38 -18.85
C ARG A 397 38.48 -13.14 -19.16
N ASN A 398 37.84 -13.65 -18.13
CA ASN A 398 36.69 -14.53 -18.20
C ASN A 398 35.62 -14.00 -17.24
N ILE A 399 34.74 -13.14 -17.74
CA ILE A 399 33.66 -12.57 -16.92
C ILE A 399 32.35 -13.33 -17.15
N VAL A 400 31.65 -13.62 -16.06
CA VAL A 400 30.32 -14.25 -16.07
C VAL A 400 29.35 -13.24 -15.47
N LEU A 401 28.44 -12.71 -16.29
CA LEU A 401 27.37 -11.82 -15.84
C LEU A 401 26.17 -12.66 -15.38
N VAL A 402 25.60 -12.33 -14.21
CA VAL A 402 24.42 -13.01 -13.67
C VAL A 402 23.38 -11.98 -13.23
N GLY A 403 22.24 -11.93 -13.91
CA GLY A 403 21.11 -11.09 -13.58
C GLY A 403 19.98 -11.90 -12.93
N HIS A 404 19.40 -11.37 -11.86
CA HIS A 404 18.24 -11.96 -11.20
C HIS A 404 17.08 -10.97 -11.09
N GLY A 405 15.88 -11.42 -11.47
CA GLY A 405 14.66 -10.61 -11.47
C GLY A 405 14.82 -9.32 -12.30
N PRO A 406 14.55 -8.13 -11.73
CA PRO A 406 14.60 -6.87 -12.48
C PRO A 406 16.01 -6.51 -12.95
N ALA A 407 17.05 -7.02 -12.26
CA ALA A 407 18.47 -6.78 -12.58
C ALA A 407 18.87 -7.16 -14.00
N CYS A 408 18.11 -8.07 -14.63
CA CYS A 408 18.34 -8.52 -15.99
C CYS A 408 18.30 -7.37 -17.01
N GLN A 409 17.45 -6.36 -16.81
CA GLN A 409 17.41 -5.19 -17.69
C GLN A 409 18.70 -4.37 -17.59
N GLN A 410 19.20 -4.11 -16.38
CA GLN A 410 20.38 -3.26 -16.22
C GLN A 410 21.67 -3.94 -16.71
N LEU A 411 21.69 -5.27 -16.78
CA LEU A 411 22.76 -5.99 -17.48
C LEU A 411 22.66 -5.83 -19.01
N MET A 412 21.46 -5.77 -19.60
CA MET A 412 21.33 -5.44 -21.03
C MET A 412 21.77 -4.00 -21.31
N ASP A 413 21.37 -3.06 -20.44
CA ASP A 413 21.80 -1.67 -20.52
C ASP A 413 23.34 -1.55 -20.44
N LEU A 414 24.00 -2.34 -19.58
CA LEU A 414 25.46 -2.42 -19.50
C LEU A 414 26.07 -2.96 -20.80
N ILE A 415 25.52 -4.03 -21.38
CA ILE A 415 25.99 -4.61 -22.66
C ILE A 415 25.93 -3.55 -23.78
N ASP A 416 24.84 -2.79 -23.87
CA ASP A 416 24.69 -1.73 -24.87
C ASP A 416 25.58 -0.50 -24.60
N MET A 417 25.88 -0.17 -23.34
CA MET A 417 26.73 0.96 -22.97
C MET A 417 28.23 0.67 -23.02
N ARG A 418 28.65 -0.61 -22.95
CA ARG A 418 30.06 -1.04 -22.83
C ARG A 418 30.45 -2.16 -23.81
N GLU A 419 29.71 -2.25 -24.92
CA GLU A 419 29.83 -3.20 -26.03
C GLU A 419 31.24 -3.77 -26.23
N THR A 420 32.23 -2.97 -26.63
CA THR A 420 33.59 -3.45 -26.96
C THR A 420 34.22 -4.23 -25.80
N SER A 421 34.24 -3.64 -24.60
CA SER A 421 34.82 -4.29 -23.42
C SER A 421 34.04 -5.54 -22.98
N VAL A 422 32.72 -5.53 -23.12
CA VAL A 422 31.85 -6.66 -22.78
C VAL A 422 32.08 -7.82 -23.73
N VAL A 423 32.09 -7.57 -25.04
CA VAL A 423 32.30 -8.60 -26.08
C VAL A 423 33.68 -9.24 -25.98
N GLU A 424 34.71 -8.47 -25.61
CA GLU A 424 36.09 -8.98 -25.43
C GLU A 424 36.27 -9.88 -24.20
N SER A 425 35.56 -9.60 -23.10
CA SER A 425 35.86 -10.16 -21.77
C SER A 425 34.78 -11.07 -21.17
N VAL A 426 33.51 -10.88 -21.53
CA VAL A 426 32.38 -11.69 -21.02
C VAL A 426 32.27 -12.99 -21.79
N ARG A 427 32.09 -14.09 -21.06
CA ARG A 427 31.96 -15.47 -21.60
C ARG A 427 30.57 -16.07 -21.40
N SER A 428 29.78 -15.52 -20.47
CA SER A 428 28.42 -15.98 -20.20
C SER A 428 27.56 -14.86 -19.65
N VAL A 429 26.31 -14.79 -20.09
CA VAL A 429 25.29 -13.87 -19.56
C VAL A 429 24.09 -14.70 -19.11
N ILE A 430 23.90 -14.81 -17.81
CA ILE A 430 22.83 -15.60 -17.20
C ILE A 430 21.70 -14.67 -16.77
N GLN A 431 20.46 -14.97 -17.18
CA GLN A 431 19.26 -14.32 -16.68
C GLN A 431 18.39 -15.33 -15.92
N VAL A 432 17.96 -14.96 -14.71
CA VAL A 432 17.05 -15.75 -13.87
C VAL A 432 15.89 -14.85 -13.46
N VAL A 433 14.81 -14.88 -14.23
CA VAL A 433 13.86 -13.75 -14.26
C VAL A 433 12.64 -13.92 -13.37
N GLY A 434 12.28 -15.15 -13.00
CA GLY A 434 11.13 -15.43 -12.13
C GLY A 434 9.83 -15.00 -12.80
N HIS A 435 9.20 -13.96 -12.26
CA HIS A 435 7.98 -13.34 -12.79
C HIS A 435 8.23 -12.12 -13.69
N TRP A 436 9.47 -11.65 -13.79
CA TRP A 436 9.86 -10.54 -14.65
C TRP A 436 10.05 -11.00 -16.11
N PRO A 437 9.74 -10.15 -17.11
CA PRO A 437 10.10 -10.47 -18.49
C PRO A 437 11.63 -10.53 -18.65
N PRO A 438 12.18 -11.51 -19.40
CA PRO A 438 13.58 -11.50 -19.75
C PRO A 438 13.87 -10.38 -20.76
N CYS A 439 15.09 -9.86 -20.69
CA CYS A 439 15.51 -8.69 -21.46
C CYS A 439 16.45 -9.10 -22.59
N LEU A 440 16.50 -8.29 -23.65
CA LEU A 440 17.47 -8.42 -24.74
C LEU A 440 18.26 -7.11 -24.87
N PRO A 441 19.51 -7.15 -25.37
CA PRO A 441 20.21 -5.95 -25.79
C PRO A 441 19.40 -5.16 -26.83
N SER A 442 19.37 -3.85 -26.70
CA SER A 442 18.64 -2.93 -27.57
C SER A 442 19.32 -2.79 -28.95
N ARG A 443 20.63 -3.01 -28.99
CA ARG A 443 21.45 -2.90 -30.22
C ARG A 443 21.42 -4.17 -31.06
N PRO A 444 21.06 -4.12 -32.35
CA PRO A 444 21.01 -5.29 -33.22
C PRO A 444 22.34 -6.04 -33.39
N GLU A 445 23.46 -5.31 -33.36
CA GLU A 445 24.82 -5.85 -33.37
C GLU A 445 25.08 -6.80 -32.18
N ASN A 446 24.61 -6.42 -30.98
CA ASN A 446 24.79 -7.20 -29.75
C ASN A 446 23.96 -8.49 -29.73
N LEU A 447 22.79 -8.53 -30.39
CA LEU A 447 21.88 -9.69 -30.35
C LEU A 447 22.53 -11.01 -30.79
N LYS A 448 23.39 -10.99 -31.81
CA LYS A 448 24.07 -12.21 -32.31
C LYS A 448 25.11 -12.72 -31.32
N TRP A 449 25.91 -11.84 -30.75
CA TRP A 449 26.89 -12.19 -29.73
C TRP A 449 26.17 -12.69 -28.47
N TYR A 450 25.17 -11.95 -28.02
CA TYR A 450 24.37 -12.27 -26.83
C TYR A 450 23.74 -13.67 -26.95
N ARG A 451 23.10 -14.01 -28.08
CA ARG A 451 22.49 -15.34 -28.30
C ARG A 451 23.47 -16.51 -28.13
N CYS A 452 24.75 -16.33 -28.45
CA CYS A 452 25.77 -17.39 -28.32
C CYS A 452 26.29 -17.57 -26.88
N HIS A 453 26.22 -16.53 -26.05
CA HIS A 453 26.76 -16.50 -24.69
C HIS A 453 25.68 -16.47 -23.60
N SER A 454 24.40 -16.45 -23.97
CA SER A 454 23.28 -16.29 -23.03
C SER A 454 22.70 -17.61 -22.53
N PHE A 455 22.29 -17.57 -21.27
CA PHE A 455 21.53 -18.60 -20.59
C PHE A 455 20.33 -17.96 -19.90
N LEU A 456 19.13 -18.49 -20.09
CA LEU A 456 17.90 -17.99 -19.49
C LEU A 456 17.19 -19.10 -18.72
N ALA A 457 16.99 -18.92 -17.42
CA ALA A 457 16.14 -19.79 -16.60
C ALA A 457 14.72 -19.21 -16.51
N LEU A 458 13.72 -20.02 -16.90
CA LEU A 458 12.29 -19.68 -16.85
C LEU A 458 11.51 -20.64 -15.96
N GLY A 459 10.53 -20.11 -15.25
CA GLY A 459 9.44 -20.90 -14.66
C GLY A 459 8.60 -21.59 -15.74
N CYS A 460 7.88 -22.65 -15.35
CA CYS A 460 7.05 -23.43 -16.26
C CYS A 460 5.90 -22.60 -16.85
N ASP A 461 5.27 -21.72 -16.06
CA ASP A 461 4.10 -20.94 -16.49
C ASP A 461 4.43 -19.52 -17.02
N HIS A 462 5.71 -19.23 -17.29
CA HIS A 462 6.15 -17.87 -17.64
C HIS A 462 5.53 -17.32 -18.94
N SER A 463 5.03 -16.08 -18.86
CA SER A 463 4.20 -15.45 -19.91
C SER A 463 4.86 -15.34 -21.30
N ILE A 464 6.19 -15.21 -21.36
CA ILE A 464 6.94 -15.10 -22.63
C ILE A 464 6.82 -16.35 -23.51
N ARG A 465 6.46 -17.53 -22.97
CA ARG A 465 6.25 -18.76 -23.76
C ARG A 465 5.19 -18.59 -24.86
N ARG A 466 4.26 -17.64 -24.69
CA ARG A 466 3.25 -17.29 -25.71
C ARG A 466 3.85 -16.61 -26.96
N LYS A 467 5.12 -16.21 -26.90
CA LYS A 467 5.86 -15.50 -27.94
C LYS A 467 7.14 -16.25 -28.33
N VAL A 468 6.99 -17.43 -28.95
CA VAL A 468 8.10 -18.33 -29.31
C VAL A 468 9.26 -17.61 -30.04
N GLN A 469 8.96 -16.65 -30.92
CA GLN A 469 9.97 -15.88 -31.66
C GLN A 469 10.85 -14.96 -30.79
N GLU A 470 10.38 -14.48 -29.64
CA GLU A 470 11.21 -13.71 -28.70
C GLU A 470 12.15 -14.66 -27.93
N VAL A 471 11.65 -15.83 -27.53
CA VAL A 471 12.41 -16.84 -26.75
C VAL A 471 13.68 -17.32 -27.47
N GLU A 472 13.63 -17.48 -28.80
CA GLU A 472 14.79 -17.94 -29.59
C GLU A 472 16.04 -17.05 -29.51
N TRP A 473 15.88 -15.78 -29.16
CA TRP A 473 16.99 -14.82 -29.03
C TRP A 473 17.72 -14.89 -27.69
N HIS A 474 17.16 -15.57 -26.68
CA HIS A 474 17.77 -15.72 -25.35
C HIS A 474 18.75 -16.89 -25.21
N GLY A 475 19.25 -17.43 -26.33
CA GLY A 475 20.32 -18.42 -26.35
C GLY A 475 19.88 -19.76 -25.76
N HIS A 476 20.56 -20.20 -24.69
CA HIS A 476 20.22 -21.46 -24.00
C HIS A 476 19.11 -21.24 -22.97
N VAL A 477 17.89 -21.71 -23.27
CA VAL A 477 16.75 -21.62 -22.35
C VAL A 477 16.62 -22.90 -21.51
N LEU A 478 16.53 -22.75 -20.19
CA LEU A 478 16.22 -23.82 -19.24
C LEU A 478 14.82 -23.64 -18.68
N ASP A 479 14.03 -24.70 -18.75
CA ASP A 479 12.72 -24.81 -18.12
C ASP A 479 12.87 -25.38 -16.71
N VAL A 480 12.32 -24.68 -15.71
CA VAL A 480 12.37 -25.07 -14.30
C VAL A 480 10.96 -25.13 -13.73
N ASP A 481 10.65 -26.22 -13.03
CA ASP A 481 9.41 -26.41 -12.27
C ASP A 481 9.42 -25.59 -10.97
N GLU A 482 9.48 -24.26 -11.08
CA GLU A 482 9.46 -23.28 -9.99
C GLU A 482 9.28 -21.84 -10.52
N ASP A 483 8.20 -21.16 -10.15
CA ASP A 483 7.98 -19.76 -10.57
C ASP A 483 8.46 -18.70 -9.56
N ARG A 484 8.77 -19.10 -8.31
CA ARG A 484 9.25 -18.16 -7.29
C ARG A 484 10.71 -17.76 -7.56
N SER A 485 10.96 -16.49 -7.88
CA SER A 485 12.26 -15.96 -8.34
C SER A 485 13.48 -16.46 -7.55
N VAL A 486 13.43 -16.51 -6.22
CA VAL A 486 14.57 -16.94 -5.38
C VAL A 486 14.79 -18.46 -5.44
N ALA A 487 13.72 -19.25 -5.41
CA ALA A 487 13.81 -20.71 -5.48
C ALA A 487 14.17 -21.20 -6.90
N LEU A 488 13.75 -20.45 -7.93
CA LEU A 488 14.12 -20.66 -9.33
C LEU A 488 15.65 -20.64 -9.50
N PHE A 489 16.35 -19.67 -8.89
CA PHE A 489 17.82 -19.59 -8.95
C PHE A 489 18.46 -20.85 -8.35
N ALA A 490 18.06 -21.25 -7.15
CA ALA A 490 18.62 -22.43 -6.47
C ALA A 490 18.39 -23.73 -7.28
N LYS A 491 17.22 -23.90 -7.90
CA LYS A 491 16.94 -25.05 -8.78
C LYS A 491 17.70 -24.99 -10.12
N ALA A 492 17.88 -23.80 -10.72
CA ALA A 492 18.60 -23.62 -11.98
C ALA A 492 20.13 -23.72 -11.83
N LEU A 493 20.66 -23.49 -10.62
CA LEU A 493 22.09 -23.38 -10.36
C LEU A 493 22.93 -24.57 -10.89
N PRO A 494 22.55 -25.86 -10.76
CA PRO A 494 23.36 -26.98 -11.28
C PRO A 494 23.60 -26.92 -12.80
N ASP A 495 22.61 -26.46 -13.57
CA ASP A 495 22.69 -26.33 -15.02
C ASP A 495 23.40 -25.03 -15.43
N ILE A 496 23.23 -23.95 -14.66
CA ILE A 496 24.05 -22.72 -14.77
C ILE A 496 25.54 -23.07 -14.62
N LYS A 497 25.92 -23.86 -13.60
CA LYS A 497 27.31 -24.34 -13.43
C LYS A 497 27.81 -25.10 -14.65
N ARG A 498 26.98 -25.97 -15.23
CA ARG A 498 27.35 -26.76 -16.42
C ARG A 498 27.56 -25.87 -17.65
N PHE A 499 26.67 -24.91 -17.87
CA PHE A 499 26.76 -23.94 -18.97
C PHE A 499 28.02 -23.07 -18.86
N VAL A 500 28.27 -22.46 -17.68
CA VAL A 500 29.46 -21.63 -17.44
C VAL A 500 30.74 -22.43 -17.68
N LYS A 501 30.84 -23.66 -17.13
CA LYS A 501 32.01 -24.52 -17.38
C LYS A 501 32.22 -24.82 -18.86
N ALA A 502 31.15 -25.10 -19.61
CA ALA A 502 31.25 -25.33 -21.05
C ALA A 502 31.79 -24.10 -21.78
N GLN A 503 31.21 -22.91 -21.55
CA GLN A 503 31.64 -21.65 -22.17
C GLN A 503 33.10 -21.29 -21.83
N LEU A 504 33.52 -21.46 -20.57
CA LEU A 504 34.91 -21.25 -20.15
C LEU A 504 35.88 -22.30 -20.74
N SER A 505 35.41 -23.51 -21.05
CA SER A 505 36.24 -24.58 -21.61
C SER A 505 36.44 -24.49 -23.13
N CYS A 506 35.52 -23.87 -23.87
CA CYS A 506 35.60 -23.68 -25.33
C CYS A 506 36.74 -22.76 -25.81
N LEU A 507 37.58 -22.27 -24.89
CA LEU A 507 38.63 -21.27 -25.12
C LEU A 507 40.06 -21.83 -24.86
N LYS A 508 40.19 -23.12 -24.55
CA LYS A 508 41.48 -23.80 -24.29
C LYS A 508 41.98 -24.61 -25.49
#